data_AF-A8QC08-F1
#
_entry.id   AF-A8QC08-F1
#
_cell.length_a   1.000
_cell.length_b   1.000
_cell.length_c   1.000
_cell.angle_alpha   90.00
_cell.angle_beta   90.00
_cell.angle_gamma   90.00
#
_symmetry.space_group_name_H-M   'P 1'
#
loop_
_entity.id
_entity.type
_entity.pdbx_description
1 polymer ?
#
loop_
_entity_poly.entity_id
_entity_poly.type
_entity_poly.pdbx_seq_one_letter_code
_entity_poly.pdbx_strand_id
1 'polypeptide(L)'
;MDRLQTILDDTLILMDASDPETDDFFSESLPTSAKAARDFRERAASLLQTSMQRLAYWCSAELRRLPLEGADVNMFLREALRRLAAREDLFHSTMAAFAETRAARWPEAFNMALVVGGPPPTYLPRPIELYAHDALRYVSDMLAWIHQAIASERELVTSLFSLLSIPGRSAPRVLDKPSEPENDLALVISAHGIEPKVLEMLIHRVLDRSMAGCCRPLRKRVQQTISAQRDATLILRLYFVLSFYRITIQHTLRESSPLCVTVNEYVRTHAKLTQGFIILPTLLLSMRCNS
;
A
#
# COMPACT_ATOMS: atom_id res chain seq x y z
N MET A 1 -19.00 -19.30 -10.06
CA MET A 1 -18.95 -19.02 -8.61
C MET A 1 -20.32 -18.58 -8.12
N ASP A 2 -20.94 -17.59 -8.75
CA ASP A 2 -22.28 -17.08 -8.37
C ASP A 2 -23.35 -18.20 -8.29
N ARG A 3 -23.41 -19.09 -9.28
CA ARG A 3 -24.29 -20.28 -9.24
C ARG A 3 -23.99 -21.23 -8.08
N LEU A 4 -22.72 -21.44 -7.72
CA LEU A 4 -22.37 -22.30 -6.58
C LEU A 4 -22.81 -21.66 -5.27
N GLN A 5 -22.73 -20.35 -5.17
CA GLN A 5 -23.17 -19.59 -4.01
C GLN A 5 -24.70 -19.63 -3.88
N THR A 6 -25.42 -19.40 -4.98
CA THR A 6 -26.88 -19.60 -5.01
C THR A 6 -27.29 -21.00 -4.58
N ILE A 7 -26.61 -22.04 -5.06
CA ILE A 7 -26.97 -23.40 -4.64
C ILE A 7 -26.66 -23.64 -3.16
N LEU A 8 -25.58 -23.06 -2.63
CA LEU A 8 -25.28 -23.13 -1.18
C LEU A 8 -26.37 -22.44 -0.36
N ASP A 9 -26.85 -21.29 -0.80
CA ASP A 9 -27.92 -20.53 -0.15
C ASP A 9 -29.25 -21.29 -0.22
N ASP A 10 -29.62 -21.81 -1.39
CA ASP A 10 -30.85 -22.59 -1.61
C ASP A 10 -30.86 -23.89 -0.80
N THR A 11 -29.72 -24.59 -0.73
CA THR A 11 -29.61 -25.83 0.06
C THR A 11 -29.62 -25.56 1.56
N LEU A 12 -29.14 -24.39 2.02
CA LEU A 12 -29.24 -23.99 3.42
C LEU A 12 -30.70 -23.77 3.82
N ILE A 13 -31.48 -23.05 3.00
CA ILE A 13 -32.91 -22.81 3.23
C ILE A 13 -33.69 -24.13 3.28
N LEU A 14 -33.37 -25.08 2.39
CA LEU A 14 -34.00 -26.41 2.38
C LEU A 14 -33.68 -27.24 3.63
N MET A 15 -32.47 -27.13 4.18
CA MET A 15 -32.11 -27.80 5.43
C MET A 15 -32.81 -27.14 6.63
N ASP A 16 -32.86 -25.80 6.70
CA ASP A 16 -33.54 -25.07 7.78
C ASP A 16 -35.07 -25.29 7.77
N ALA A 17 -35.68 -25.41 6.59
CA ALA A 17 -37.10 -25.76 6.44
C ALA A 17 -37.43 -27.21 6.81
N SER A 18 -36.41 -28.08 6.92
CA SER A 18 -36.57 -29.49 7.31
C SER A 18 -36.52 -29.68 8.83
N ASP A 19 -36.19 -28.65 9.61
CA ASP A 19 -36.25 -28.64 11.07
C ASP A 19 -37.51 -27.88 11.56
N PRO A 20 -38.63 -28.59 11.77
CA PRO A 20 -39.54 -28.22 12.83
C PRO A 20 -39.73 -29.37 13.82
N GLU A 21 -39.95 -29.01 15.08
CA GLU A 21 -40.44 -29.86 16.17
C GLU A 21 -41.85 -30.43 15.87
N THR A 22 -42.03 -31.15 14.77
CA THR A 22 -43.25 -31.90 14.49
C THR A 22 -42.96 -33.39 14.66
N ASP A 23 -43.22 -33.86 15.88
CA ASP A 23 -43.80 -35.17 16.11
C ASP A 23 -44.93 -35.37 15.08
N ASP A 24 -44.68 -36.10 14.00
CA ASP A 24 -45.71 -37.03 13.55
C ASP A 24 -45.15 -38.18 12.71
N PHE A 25 -45.72 -39.33 13.05
CA PHE A 25 -45.48 -40.67 12.57
C PHE A 25 -45.81 -40.75 11.06
N PHE A 26 -44.84 -40.67 10.13
CA PHE A 26 -44.84 -41.24 8.76
C PHE A 26 -43.77 -40.56 7.88
N SER A 27 -42.61 -41.20 7.66
CA SER A 27 -41.91 -41.31 6.34
C SER A 27 -40.41 -41.70 6.48
N GLU A 28 -40.08 -42.90 6.03
CA GLU A 28 -38.70 -43.40 5.89
C GLU A 28 -37.88 -42.66 4.80
N SER A 29 -38.51 -41.73 4.05
CA SER A 29 -37.94 -41.02 2.89
C SER A 29 -37.42 -39.60 3.18
N LEU A 30 -37.75 -38.99 4.32
CA LEU A 30 -37.20 -37.69 4.72
C LEU A 30 -35.67 -37.68 5.00
N PRO A 31 -35.07 -38.70 5.65
CA PRO A 31 -33.64 -38.64 6.03
C PRO A 31 -32.67 -38.81 4.85
N THR A 32 -33.07 -39.51 3.79
CA THR A 32 -32.26 -39.69 2.57
C THR A 32 -32.18 -38.43 1.72
N SER A 33 -33.27 -37.65 1.66
CA SER A 33 -33.28 -36.35 0.98
C SER A 33 -32.40 -35.32 1.69
N ALA A 34 -32.52 -35.22 3.03
CA ALA A 34 -31.69 -34.33 3.83
C ALA A 34 -30.19 -34.70 3.76
N LYS A 35 -29.87 -36.01 3.75
CA LYS A 35 -28.50 -36.49 3.54
C LYS A 35 -27.95 -36.13 2.16
N ALA A 36 -28.75 -36.31 1.09
CA ALA A 36 -28.35 -35.94 -0.26
C ALA A 36 -28.13 -34.43 -0.42
N ALA A 37 -28.97 -33.61 0.24
CA ALA A 37 -28.80 -32.15 0.27
C ALA A 37 -27.51 -31.73 0.98
N ARG A 38 -27.19 -32.36 2.12
CA ARG A 38 -25.94 -32.14 2.85
C ARG A 38 -24.71 -32.51 2.01
N ASP A 39 -24.73 -33.67 1.37
CA ASP A 39 -23.64 -34.13 0.50
C ASP A 39 -23.44 -33.19 -0.70
N PHE A 40 -24.53 -32.68 -1.28
CA PHE A 40 -24.46 -31.70 -2.36
C PHE A 40 -23.83 -30.39 -1.88
N ARG A 41 -24.28 -29.89 -0.72
CA ARG A 41 -23.77 -28.65 -0.12
C ARG A 41 -22.27 -28.74 0.15
N GLU A 42 -21.80 -29.86 0.68
CA GLU A 42 -20.36 -30.09 0.94
C GLU A 42 -19.54 -30.10 -0.36
N ARG A 43 -20.03 -30.77 -1.41
CA ARG A 43 -19.40 -30.74 -2.74
C ARG A 43 -19.40 -29.34 -3.35
N ALA A 44 -20.49 -28.59 -3.25
CA ALA A 44 -20.55 -27.21 -3.74
C ALA A 44 -19.57 -26.29 -2.99
N ALA A 45 -19.46 -26.44 -1.66
CA ALA A 45 -18.55 -25.67 -0.82
C ALA A 45 -17.08 -25.96 -1.16
N SER A 46 -16.71 -27.24 -1.30
CA SER A 46 -15.35 -27.64 -1.70
C SER A 46 -14.98 -27.11 -3.09
N LEU A 47 -15.87 -27.21 -4.08
CA LEU A 47 -15.65 -26.66 -5.42
C LEU A 47 -15.47 -25.13 -5.38
N LEU A 48 -16.28 -24.43 -4.58
CA LEU A 48 -16.15 -22.99 -4.40
C LEU A 48 -14.78 -22.64 -3.80
N GLN A 49 -14.36 -23.33 -2.75
CA GLN A 49 -13.05 -23.13 -2.13
C GLN A 49 -11.89 -23.36 -3.12
N THR A 50 -11.91 -24.47 -3.87
CA THR A 50 -10.89 -24.74 -4.88
C THR A 50 -10.87 -23.66 -5.96
N SER A 51 -12.04 -23.18 -6.41
CA SER A 51 -12.13 -22.12 -7.41
C SER A 51 -11.56 -20.80 -6.91
N MET A 52 -11.81 -20.44 -5.65
CA MET A 52 -11.26 -19.23 -5.01
C MET A 52 -9.74 -19.30 -4.85
N GLN A 53 -9.20 -20.47 -4.47
CA GLN A 53 -7.75 -20.67 -4.42
C GLN A 53 -7.08 -20.53 -5.79
N ARG A 54 -7.71 -21.09 -6.85
CA ARG A 54 -7.21 -20.93 -8.23
C ARG A 54 -7.28 -19.48 -8.70
N LEU A 55 -8.34 -18.75 -8.32
CA LEU A 55 -8.46 -17.33 -8.59
C LEU A 55 -7.36 -16.53 -7.89
N ALA A 56 -7.11 -16.79 -6.61
CA ALA A 56 -6.04 -16.15 -5.83
C ALA A 56 -4.65 -16.40 -6.45
N TYR A 57 -4.39 -17.64 -6.89
CA TYR A 57 -3.16 -18.00 -7.58
C TYR A 57 -2.99 -17.22 -8.89
N TRP A 58 -4.04 -17.17 -9.72
CA TRP A 58 -4.02 -16.42 -10.97
C TRP A 58 -3.82 -14.91 -10.74
N CYS A 59 -4.57 -14.31 -9.80
CA CYS A 59 -4.40 -12.92 -9.40
C CYS A 59 -2.95 -12.63 -8.96
N SER A 60 -2.38 -13.49 -8.12
CA SER A 60 -1.00 -13.35 -7.64
C SER A 60 0.02 -13.38 -8.78
N ALA A 61 -0.16 -14.28 -9.74
CA ALA A 61 0.72 -14.38 -10.91
C ALA A 61 0.64 -13.12 -11.79
N GLU A 62 -0.57 -12.59 -12.00
CA GLU A 62 -0.78 -11.42 -12.85
C GLU A 62 -0.29 -10.13 -12.18
N LEU A 63 -0.57 -9.97 -10.89
CA LEU A 63 -0.07 -8.86 -10.06
C LEU A 63 1.46 -8.80 -10.05
N ARG A 64 2.14 -9.94 -10.00
CA ARG A 64 3.62 -10.02 -10.03
C ARG A 64 4.23 -9.48 -11.32
N ARG A 65 3.50 -9.58 -12.44
CA ARG A 65 3.96 -9.17 -13.78
C ARG A 65 3.79 -7.67 -14.04
N LEU A 66 3.00 -6.96 -13.23
CA LEU A 66 2.76 -5.54 -13.44
C LEU A 66 4.07 -4.73 -13.39
N PRO A 67 4.33 -3.84 -14.37
CA PRO A 67 5.51 -2.99 -14.36
C PRO A 67 5.44 -1.98 -13.20
N LEU A 68 6.59 -1.41 -12.81
CA LEU A 68 6.63 -0.41 -11.75
C LEU A 68 5.90 0.88 -12.17
N GLU A 69 6.14 1.32 -13.40
CA GLU A 69 5.57 2.53 -13.99
C GLU A 69 4.70 2.14 -15.21
N GLY A 70 3.63 2.91 -15.47
CA GLY A 70 2.79 2.75 -16.67
C GLY A 70 2.02 1.42 -16.74
N ALA A 71 1.62 0.86 -15.59
CA ALA A 71 0.88 -0.39 -15.54
C ALA A 71 -0.59 -0.20 -15.91
N ASP A 72 -1.00 -0.75 -17.06
CA ASP A 72 -2.41 -0.83 -17.44
C ASP A 72 -3.08 -2.05 -16.78
N VAL A 73 -3.93 -1.78 -15.80
CA VAL A 73 -4.67 -2.85 -15.11
C VAL A 73 -5.84 -3.34 -15.98
N ASN A 74 -5.78 -4.60 -16.38
CA ASN A 74 -6.85 -5.24 -17.14
C ASN A 74 -8.16 -5.38 -16.33
N MET A 75 -9.31 -5.20 -16.98
CA MET A 75 -10.64 -5.40 -16.40
C MET A 75 -10.82 -6.79 -15.78
N PHE A 76 -10.26 -7.85 -16.39
CA PHE A 76 -10.35 -9.21 -15.83
C PHE A 76 -9.66 -9.32 -14.47
N LEU A 77 -8.52 -8.65 -14.29
CA LEU A 77 -7.82 -8.64 -13.01
C LEU A 77 -8.62 -7.88 -11.96
N ARG A 78 -9.20 -6.73 -12.30
CA ARG A 78 -10.06 -5.97 -11.38
C ARG A 78 -11.27 -6.78 -10.94
N GLU A 79 -11.93 -7.46 -11.86
CA GLU A 79 -13.11 -8.28 -11.57
C GLU A 79 -12.73 -9.53 -10.75
N ALA A 80 -11.59 -10.14 -11.04
CA ALA A 80 -11.07 -11.25 -10.24
C ALA A 80 -10.73 -10.81 -8.81
N LEU A 81 -10.10 -9.65 -8.63
CA LEU A 81 -9.84 -9.07 -7.31
C LEU A 81 -11.13 -8.72 -6.58
N ARG A 82 -12.13 -8.15 -7.27
CA ARG A 82 -13.46 -7.88 -6.72
C ARG A 82 -14.12 -9.15 -6.17
N ARG A 83 -14.05 -10.25 -6.92
CA ARG A 83 -14.58 -11.56 -6.49
C ARG A 83 -13.76 -12.18 -5.37
N LEU A 84 -12.43 -12.09 -5.45
CA LEU A 84 -11.53 -12.61 -4.43
C LEU A 84 -11.73 -11.91 -3.09
N ALA A 85 -12.05 -10.62 -3.12
CA ALA A 85 -12.24 -9.81 -1.94
C ALA A 85 -13.47 -10.21 -1.10
N ALA A 86 -14.36 -11.09 -1.62
CA ALA A 86 -15.40 -11.75 -0.82
C ALA A 86 -14.83 -12.81 0.16
N ARG A 87 -13.54 -13.17 0.02
CA ARG A 87 -12.78 -14.06 0.91
C ARG A 87 -11.55 -13.31 1.43
N GLU A 88 -11.72 -12.67 2.57
CA GLU A 88 -10.74 -11.74 3.15
C GLU A 88 -9.36 -12.37 3.35
N ASP A 89 -9.31 -13.63 3.77
CA ASP A 89 -8.09 -14.42 4.02
C ASP A 89 -7.21 -14.52 2.77
N LEU A 90 -7.80 -14.96 1.66
CA LEU A 90 -7.09 -15.11 0.38
C LEU A 90 -6.76 -13.76 -0.23
N PHE A 91 -7.66 -12.78 -0.10
CA PHE A 91 -7.46 -11.44 -0.62
C PHE A 91 -6.30 -10.71 0.08
N HIS A 92 -6.30 -10.68 1.42
CA HIS A 92 -5.23 -10.05 2.19
C HIS A 92 -3.89 -10.71 1.98
N SER A 93 -3.85 -12.05 1.92
CA SER A 93 -2.63 -12.80 1.59
C SER A 93 -2.09 -12.42 0.20
N THR A 94 -2.96 -12.37 -0.81
CA THR A 94 -2.61 -11.98 -2.19
C THR A 94 -2.08 -10.54 -2.25
N MET A 95 -2.74 -9.60 -1.57
CA MET A 95 -2.32 -8.20 -1.57
C MET A 95 -1.03 -7.96 -0.77
N ALA A 96 -0.81 -8.72 0.30
CA ALA A 96 0.44 -8.71 1.05
C ALA A 96 1.61 -9.17 0.17
N ALA A 97 1.46 -10.31 -0.51
CA ALA A 97 2.48 -10.83 -1.42
C ALA A 97 2.75 -9.89 -2.61
N PHE A 98 1.71 -9.24 -3.14
CA PHE A 98 1.87 -8.18 -4.15
C PHE A 98 2.72 -7.04 -3.62
N ALA A 99 2.37 -6.46 -2.47
CA ALA A 99 3.09 -5.34 -1.90
C ALA A 99 4.56 -5.68 -1.58
N GLU A 100 4.83 -6.90 -1.10
CA GLU A 100 6.21 -7.39 -0.92
C GLU A 100 6.99 -7.48 -2.23
N THR A 101 6.35 -8.00 -3.28
CA THR A 101 6.96 -8.08 -4.61
C THR A 101 7.30 -6.69 -5.14
N ARG A 102 6.41 -5.69 -4.94
CA ARG A 102 6.67 -4.29 -5.29
C ARG A 102 7.84 -3.73 -4.48
N ALA A 103 7.84 -3.92 -3.17
CA ALA A 103 8.90 -3.46 -2.27
C ALA A 103 10.28 -4.02 -2.64
N ALA A 104 10.35 -5.25 -3.13
CA ALA A 104 11.61 -5.86 -3.58
C ALA A 104 12.18 -5.23 -4.87
N ARG A 105 11.33 -4.59 -5.69
CA ARG A 105 11.73 -4.04 -7.00
C ARG A 105 12.13 -2.56 -6.95
N TRP A 106 11.56 -1.80 -6.02
CA TRP A 106 11.86 -0.38 -5.88
C TRP A 106 13.34 -0.02 -5.63
N PRO A 107 14.13 -0.79 -4.86
CA PRO A 107 15.55 -0.48 -4.68
C PRO A 107 16.34 -0.48 -6.00
N GLU A 108 16.05 -1.43 -6.89
CA GLU A 108 16.71 -1.51 -8.19
C GLU A 108 16.27 -0.35 -9.09
N ALA A 109 14.98 -0.03 -9.14
CA ALA A 109 14.48 1.11 -9.90
C ALA A 109 15.08 2.45 -9.41
N PHE A 110 15.20 2.62 -8.09
CA PHE A 110 15.87 3.78 -7.51
C PHE A 110 17.34 3.84 -7.92
N ASN A 111 18.05 2.71 -7.90
CA ASN A 111 19.44 2.66 -8.34
C ASN A 111 19.60 2.97 -9.84
N MET A 112 18.69 2.46 -10.68
CA MET A 112 18.66 2.78 -12.11
C MET A 112 18.44 4.27 -12.35
N ALA A 113 17.54 4.92 -11.60
CA ALA A 113 17.36 6.37 -11.66
C ALA A 113 18.62 7.15 -11.23
N LEU A 114 19.37 6.64 -10.25
CA LEU A 114 20.62 7.25 -9.81
C LEU A 114 21.72 7.16 -10.87
N VAL A 115 21.94 5.97 -11.45
CA VAL A 115 23.14 5.65 -12.25
C VAL A 115 22.90 5.77 -13.75
N VAL A 116 21.73 5.33 -14.22
CA VAL A 116 21.39 5.23 -15.64
C VAL A 116 20.48 6.39 -16.08
N GLY A 117 19.61 6.86 -15.19
CA GLY A 117 18.58 7.83 -15.51
C GLY A 117 17.38 7.19 -16.21
N GLY A 118 16.77 7.90 -17.14
CA GLY A 118 15.62 7.43 -17.90
C GLY A 118 15.95 6.27 -18.86
N PRO A 119 14.93 5.57 -19.36
CA PRO A 119 15.13 4.45 -20.27
C PRO A 119 15.69 4.90 -21.64
N PRO A 120 16.35 3.98 -22.38
CA PRO A 120 16.76 4.24 -23.76
C PRO A 120 15.53 4.50 -24.67
N PRO A 121 15.69 5.22 -25.79
CA PRO A 121 16.94 5.73 -26.36
C PRO A 121 17.36 7.12 -25.84
N THR A 122 16.46 7.83 -25.16
CA THR A 122 16.67 9.25 -24.83
C THR A 122 17.51 9.44 -23.56
N TYR A 123 17.52 8.46 -22.64
CA TYR A 123 18.23 8.53 -21.34
C TYR A 123 17.89 9.81 -20.54
N LEU A 124 16.64 10.26 -20.67
CA LEU A 124 16.10 11.41 -19.96
C LEU A 124 15.02 10.93 -18.98
N PRO A 125 15.01 11.43 -17.73
CA PRO A 125 15.97 12.38 -17.14
C PRO A 125 17.38 11.78 -16.97
N ARG A 126 18.41 12.63 -16.95
CA ARG A 126 19.81 12.19 -16.77
C ARG A 126 20.00 11.50 -15.41
N PRO A 127 21.02 10.64 -15.25
CA PRO A 127 21.39 10.04 -13.97
C PRO A 127 21.47 11.07 -12.84
N ILE A 128 20.80 10.82 -11.71
CA ILE A 128 20.81 11.73 -10.56
C ILE A 128 22.22 11.82 -9.94
N GLU A 129 23.00 10.74 -9.99
CA GLU A 129 24.36 10.67 -9.43
C GLU A 129 25.34 11.62 -10.14
N LEU A 130 25.01 12.09 -11.35
CA LEU A 130 25.75 13.15 -12.03
C LEU A 130 25.83 14.46 -11.21
N TYR A 131 24.84 14.69 -10.35
CA TYR A 131 24.75 15.88 -9.50
C TYR A 131 25.23 15.63 -8.07
N ALA A 132 25.88 14.50 -7.76
CA ALA A 132 26.30 14.16 -6.39
C ALA A 132 27.26 15.20 -5.73
N HIS A 133 27.91 16.04 -6.53
CA HIS A 133 28.75 17.15 -6.07
C HIS A 133 27.93 18.34 -5.52
N ASP A 134 26.70 18.52 -5.98
CA ASP A 134 25.75 19.51 -5.47
C ASP A 134 24.75 18.80 -4.55
N ALA A 135 25.06 18.80 -3.26
CA ALA A 135 24.28 18.09 -2.24
C ALA A 135 22.80 18.50 -2.20
N LEU A 136 22.50 19.80 -2.42
CA LEU A 136 21.13 20.30 -2.35
C LEU A 136 20.31 19.76 -3.53
N ARG A 137 20.87 19.84 -4.74
CA ARG A 137 20.23 19.30 -5.94
C ARG A 137 20.09 17.79 -5.87
N TYR A 138 21.17 17.09 -5.47
CA TYR A 138 21.20 15.64 -5.38
C TYR A 138 20.11 15.09 -4.43
N VAL A 139 19.96 15.67 -3.24
CA VAL A 139 18.91 15.27 -2.29
C VAL A 139 17.52 15.64 -2.80
N SER A 140 17.37 16.81 -3.42
CA SER A 140 16.09 17.24 -4.00
C SER A 140 15.62 16.30 -5.12
N ASP A 141 16.51 15.91 -6.03
CA ASP A 141 16.20 15.02 -7.15
C ASP A 141 15.85 13.60 -6.66
N MET A 142 16.55 13.09 -5.64
CA MET A 142 16.20 11.81 -5.01
C MET A 142 14.80 11.82 -4.37
N LEU A 143 14.45 12.90 -3.68
CA LEU A 143 13.14 13.05 -3.04
C LEU A 143 12.02 13.28 -4.07
N ALA A 144 12.31 14.04 -5.13
CA ALA A 144 11.39 14.22 -6.25
C ALA A 144 11.06 12.88 -6.93
N TRP A 145 12.09 12.07 -7.19
CA TRP A 145 11.90 10.73 -7.77
C TRP A 145 11.04 9.84 -6.87
N ILE A 146 11.29 9.85 -5.55
CA ILE A 146 10.47 9.09 -4.60
C ILE A 146 9.03 9.58 -4.57
N HIS A 147 8.81 10.89 -4.56
CA HIS A 147 7.47 11.45 -4.59
C HIS A 147 6.71 11.02 -5.85
N GLN A 148 7.37 11.04 -7.01
CA GLN A 148 6.80 10.55 -8.26
C GLN A 148 6.47 9.05 -8.18
N ALA A 149 7.37 8.23 -7.63
CA ALA A 149 7.16 6.79 -7.45
C ALA A 149 5.95 6.51 -6.55
N ILE A 150 5.78 7.27 -5.46
CA ILE A 150 4.60 7.17 -4.59
C ILE A 150 3.32 7.49 -5.36
N ALA A 151 3.33 8.56 -6.16
CA ALA A 151 2.17 8.96 -6.95
C ALA A 151 1.76 7.87 -7.96
N SER A 152 2.73 7.31 -8.70
CA SER A 152 2.48 6.22 -9.64
C SER A 152 2.02 4.93 -8.94
N GLU A 153 2.57 4.61 -7.77
CA GLU A 153 2.16 3.43 -7.01
C GLU A 153 0.72 3.59 -6.50
N ARG A 154 0.39 4.78 -6.00
CA ARG A 154 -0.98 5.07 -5.54
C ARG A 154 -1.97 4.97 -6.69
N GLU A 155 -1.64 5.49 -7.87
CA GLU A 155 -2.48 5.38 -9.06
C GLU A 155 -2.72 3.91 -9.45
N LEU A 156 -1.66 3.11 -9.49
CA LEU A 156 -1.75 1.67 -9.75
C LEU A 156 -2.67 0.97 -8.73
N VAL A 157 -2.41 1.14 -7.44
CA VAL A 157 -3.19 0.49 -6.36
C VAL A 157 -4.66 0.95 -6.40
N THR A 158 -4.90 2.23 -6.66
CA THR A 158 -6.27 2.77 -6.82
C THR A 158 -6.97 2.12 -8.02
N SER A 159 -6.26 1.95 -9.14
CA SER A 159 -6.82 1.34 -10.35
C SER A 159 -7.18 -0.14 -10.17
N LEU A 160 -6.40 -0.88 -9.36
CA LEU A 160 -6.68 -2.29 -9.00
C LEU A 160 -8.00 -2.43 -8.24
N PHE A 161 -8.32 -1.45 -7.40
CA PHE A 161 -9.50 -1.48 -6.54
C PHE A 161 -10.67 -0.62 -7.03
N SER A 162 -10.60 -0.12 -8.26
CA SER A 162 -11.65 0.72 -8.85
C SER A 162 -13.04 0.06 -8.84
N LEU A 163 -13.12 -1.26 -8.99
CA LEU A 163 -14.39 -2.02 -8.92
C LEU A 163 -14.85 -2.37 -7.49
N LEU A 164 -14.03 -2.12 -6.47
CA LEU A 164 -14.41 -2.28 -5.07
C LEU A 164 -15.15 -1.04 -4.52
N SER A 165 -14.98 0.10 -5.19
CA SER A 165 -15.58 1.38 -4.78
C SER A 165 -17.06 1.47 -5.13
N ILE A 166 -17.82 2.18 -4.29
CA ILE A 166 -19.24 2.48 -4.53
C ILE A 166 -19.34 3.60 -5.59
N PRO A 167 -20.04 3.39 -6.72
CA PRO A 167 -20.24 4.44 -7.72
C PRO A 167 -20.94 5.67 -7.11
N GLY A 168 -20.40 6.87 -7.33
CA GLY A 168 -21.04 8.13 -6.93
C GLY A 168 -20.75 8.63 -5.51
N ARG A 169 -19.98 7.90 -4.70
CA ARG A 169 -19.54 8.35 -3.36
C ARG A 169 -18.03 8.52 -3.34
N SER A 170 -17.54 9.66 -3.83
CA SER A 170 -16.12 10.00 -3.74
C SER A 170 -15.69 10.12 -2.28
N ALA A 171 -14.48 9.65 -1.96
CA ALA A 171 -13.87 9.80 -0.64
C ALA A 171 -13.91 11.28 -0.19
N PRO A 172 -14.23 11.58 1.08
CA PRO A 172 -14.10 12.94 1.59
C PRO A 172 -12.67 13.41 1.38
N ARG A 173 -12.47 14.63 0.84
CA ARG A 173 -11.14 15.24 0.81
C ARG A 173 -10.66 15.36 2.26
N VAL A 174 -9.59 14.64 2.58
CA VAL A 174 -9.04 14.52 3.93
C VAL A 174 -8.58 15.89 4.40
N LEU A 175 -9.41 16.54 5.21
CA LEU A 175 -9.02 17.60 6.13
C LEU A 175 -9.58 17.22 7.51
N ASP A 176 -8.65 17.02 8.44
CA ASP A 176 -8.76 16.97 9.90
C ASP A 176 -9.40 15.75 10.60
N LYS A 177 -8.55 14.80 11.03
CA LYS A 177 -8.26 14.42 12.45
C LYS A 177 -7.48 13.10 12.55
N PRO A 178 -6.60 12.91 13.55
CA PRO A 178 -5.91 11.64 13.78
C PRO A 178 -6.86 10.66 14.50
N SER A 179 -7.14 9.51 13.88
CA SER A 179 -7.95 8.44 14.48
C SER A 179 -7.09 7.28 15.00
N GLU A 180 -7.42 6.87 16.24
CA GLU A 180 -7.14 5.66 17.05
C GLU A 180 -6.54 4.42 16.35
N PRO A 181 -5.87 3.51 17.10
CA PRO A 181 -4.99 2.48 16.53
C PRO A 181 -5.78 1.45 15.70
N GLU A 182 -5.58 1.57 14.39
CA GLU A 182 -6.19 0.80 13.31
C GLU A 182 -5.58 -0.62 13.25
N ASN A 183 -6.11 -1.59 14.00
CA ASN A 183 -5.56 -2.95 13.91
C ASN A 183 -6.48 -4.06 13.40
N ASP A 184 -7.80 -3.89 13.31
CA ASP A 184 -8.67 -4.91 12.70
C ASP A 184 -9.53 -4.29 11.60
N LEU A 185 -9.04 -4.35 10.36
CA LEU A 185 -9.87 -4.11 9.18
C LEU A 185 -10.30 -5.46 8.61
N ALA A 186 -11.50 -5.88 8.97
CA ALA A 186 -12.23 -6.87 8.19
C ALA A 186 -12.72 -6.19 6.90
N LEU A 187 -12.44 -6.80 5.76
CA LEU A 187 -12.82 -6.30 4.45
C LEU A 187 -14.24 -6.74 4.08
N VAL A 188 -15.24 -6.06 4.64
CA VAL A 188 -16.65 -6.41 4.40
C VAL A 188 -17.13 -5.87 3.06
N ILE A 189 -17.38 -6.76 2.10
CA ILE A 189 -18.01 -6.42 0.82
C ILE A 189 -19.53 -6.52 0.95
N SER A 190 -20.19 -5.36 0.99
CA SER A 190 -21.64 -5.26 0.88
C SER A 190 -22.09 -5.39 -0.58
N ALA A 191 -23.38 -5.68 -0.81
CA ALA A 191 -24.02 -5.59 -2.11
C ALA A 191 -23.82 -4.22 -2.79
N HIS A 192 -23.57 -3.17 -2.00
CA HIS A 192 -23.35 -1.80 -2.48
C HIS A 192 -21.87 -1.46 -2.71
N GLY A 193 -20.92 -2.37 -2.46
CA GLY A 193 -19.47 -2.13 -2.52
C GLY A 193 -18.84 -1.85 -1.15
N ILE A 194 -17.56 -1.44 -1.14
CA ILE A 194 -16.80 -1.16 0.07
C ILE A 194 -16.93 0.32 0.44
N GLU A 195 -17.13 0.61 1.73
CA GLU A 195 -17.14 1.99 2.21
C GLU A 195 -15.87 2.75 1.78
N PRO A 196 -15.98 4.01 1.29
CA PRO A 196 -14.83 4.77 0.80
C PRO A 196 -13.67 4.86 1.81
N LYS A 197 -13.98 4.94 3.11
CA LYS A 197 -12.97 4.98 4.18
C LYS A 197 -12.18 3.68 4.27
N VAL A 198 -12.87 2.53 4.28
CA VAL A 198 -12.24 1.20 4.34
C VAL A 198 -11.36 0.95 3.11
N LEU A 199 -11.86 1.35 1.94
CA LEU A 199 -11.09 1.27 0.70
C LEU A 199 -9.82 2.12 0.75
N GLU A 200 -9.90 3.36 1.22
CA GLU A 200 -8.75 4.25 1.35
C GLU A 200 -7.70 3.66 2.32
N MET A 201 -8.14 3.06 3.42
CA MET A 201 -7.25 2.37 4.37
C MET A 201 -6.55 1.16 3.75
N LEU A 202 -7.24 0.38 2.91
CA LEU A 202 -6.63 -0.71 2.15
C LEU A 202 -5.57 -0.18 1.18
N ILE A 203 -5.90 0.88 0.43
CA ILE A 203 -4.96 1.54 -0.50
C ILE A 203 -3.71 1.96 0.26
N HIS A 204 -3.86 2.66 1.39
CA HIS A 204 -2.74 3.06 2.22
C HIS A 204 -1.93 1.87 2.74
N ARG A 205 -2.57 0.80 3.21
CA ARG A 205 -1.86 -0.40 3.71
C ARG A 205 -0.99 -1.04 2.62
N VAL A 206 -1.53 -1.21 1.41
CA VAL A 206 -0.79 -1.78 0.28
C VAL A 206 0.33 -0.84 -0.17
N LEU A 207 0.04 0.47 -0.23
CA LEU A 207 0.99 1.49 -0.62
C LEU A 207 2.16 1.61 0.38
N ASP A 208 1.87 1.65 1.68
CA ASP A 208 2.88 1.74 2.76
C ASP A 208 3.86 0.56 2.70
N ARG A 209 3.34 -0.67 2.49
CA ARG A 209 4.17 -1.87 2.38
C ARG A 209 4.95 -1.91 1.07
N SER A 210 4.36 -1.47 -0.04
CA SER A 210 5.03 -1.43 -1.35
C SER A 210 6.18 -0.43 -1.34
N MET A 211 5.97 0.78 -0.80
CA MET A 211 6.99 1.83 -0.76
C MET A 211 8.06 1.62 0.31
N ALA A 212 7.92 0.62 1.20
CA ALA A 212 8.92 0.29 2.21
C ALA A 212 10.30 -0.05 1.60
N GLY A 213 10.32 -0.59 0.36
CA GLY A 213 11.53 -0.87 -0.39
C GLY A 213 12.45 0.34 -0.59
N CYS A 214 11.88 1.55 -0.74
CA CYS A 214 12.63 2.79 -0.95
C CYS A 214 13.37 3.28 0.30
N CYS A 215 13.00 2.82 1.49
CA CYS A 215 13.49 3.38 2.76
C CYS A 215 15.00 3.20 2.90
N ARG A 216 15.52 1.99 2.69
CA ARG A 216 16.96 1.68 2.86
C ARG A 216 17.87 2.44 1.88
N PRO A 217 17.63 2.42 0.55
CA PRO A 217 18.50 3.13 -0.38
C PRO A 217 18.44 4.65 -0.21
N LEU A 218 17.24 5.23 0.02
CA LEU A 218 17.10 6.65 0.35
C LEU A 218 17.90 6.99 1.61
N ARG A 219 17.70 6.19 2.67
CA ARG A 219 18.38 6.36 3.97
C ARG A 219 19.88 6.43 3.76
N LYS A 220 20.47 5.44 3.09
CA LYS A 220 21.91 5.39 2.84
C LYS A 220 22.42 6.64 2.11
N ARG A 221 21.78 7.02 0.99
CA ARG A 221 22.26 8.13 0.15
C ARG A 221 22.09 9.49 0.80
N VAL A 222 20.95 9.74 1.45
CA VAL A 222 20.68 11.01 2.15
C VAL A 222 21.66 11.19 3.32
N GLN A 223 21.82 10.16 4.17
CA GLN A 223 22.76 10.21 5.30
C GLN A 223 24.19 10.47 4.83
N GLN A 224 24.66 9.76 3.81
CA GLN A 224 26.01 9.95 3.25
C GLN A 224 26.22 11.38 2.74
N THR A 225 25.25 11.92 2.01
CA THR A 225 25.34 13.28 1.46
C THR A 225 25.46 14.31 2.57
N ILE A 226 24.65 14.13 3.60
CA ILE A 226 24.57 14.98 4.78
C ILE A 226 25.83 14.94 5.63
N SER A 227 26.35 13.74 5.93
CA SER A 227 27.51 13.59 6.79
C SER A 227 28.78 14.15 6.17
N ALA A 228 28.79 14.35 4.84
CA ALA A 228 29.88 15.01 4.13
C ALA A 228 29.83 16.55 4.23
N GLN A 229 28.69 17.15 4.61
CA GLN A 229 28.53 18.60 4.63
C GLN A 229 29.14 19.23 5.88
N ARG A 230 29.88 20.33 5.70
CA ARG A 230 30.45 21.16 6.78
C ARG A 230 29.93 22.59 6.80
N ASP A 231 29.30 23.04 5.72
CA ASP A 231 28.74 24.38 5.61
C ASP A 231 27.35 24.44 6.27
N ALA A 232 27.23 25.28 7.30
CA ALA A 232 25.99 25.52 8.02
C ALA A 232 24.85 26.03 7.11
N THR A 233 25.18 26.81 6.08
CA THR A 233 24.19 27.35 5.13
C THR A 233 23.58 26.24 4.30
N LEU A 234 24.41 25.32 3.78
CA LEU A 234 23.95 24.16 3.02
C LEU A 234 23.14 23.19 3.90
N ILE A 235 23.57 22.96 5.15
CA ILE A 235 22.84 22.12 6.10
C ILE A 235 21.43 22.69 6.37
N LEU A 236 21.31 24.01 6.54
CA LEU A 236 20.01 24.67 6.73
C LEU A 236 19.11 24.55 5.48
N ARG A 237 19.67 24.71 4.28
CA ARG A 237 18.91 24.53 3.03
C ARG A 237 18.42 23.09 2.85
N LEU A 238 19.26 22.11 3.17
CA LEU A 238 18.90 20.69 3.15
C LEU A 238 17.77 20.38 4.15
N TYR A 239 17.79 21.00 5.34
CA TYR A 239 16.70 20.88 6.30
C TYR A 239 15.35 21.35 5.72
N PHE A 240 15.33 22.49 5.02
CA PHE A 240 14.10 22.99 4.38
C PHE A 240 13.61 22.05 3.28
N VAL A 241 14.51 21.52 2.43
CA VAL A 241 14.15 20.54 1.39
C VAL A 241 13.55 19.28 2.01
N LEU A 242 14.21 18.71 3.01
CA LEU A 242 13.70 17.53 3.71
C LEU A 242 12.34 17.80 4.38
N SER A 243 12.16 18.98 4.96
CA SER A 243 10.91 19.39 5.60
C SER A 243 9.77 19.58 4.59
N PHE A 244 10.06 20.15 3.42
CA PHE A 244 9.10 20.30 2.33
C PHE A 244 8.64 18.93 1.83
N TYR A 245 9.58 18.02 1.53
CA TYR A 245 9.23 16.69 1.03
C TYR A 245 8.57 15.81 2.09
N ARG A 246 8.89 16.01 3.39
CA ARG A 246 8.16 15.37 4.49
C ARG A 246 6.66 15.68 4.41
N ILE A 247 6.30 16.96 4.32
CA ILE A 247 4.91 17.41 4.21
C ILE A 247 4.28 16.88 2.92
N THR A 248 4.99 17.00 1.80
CA THR A 248 4.51 16.56 0.48
C THR A 248 4.21 15.06 0.46
N ILE A 249 5.11 14.23 1.00
CA ILE A 249 4.93 12.77 1.09
C ILE A 249 3.80 12.41 2.06
N GLN A 250 3.66 13.13 3.19
CA GLN A 250 2.58 12.94 4.16
C GLN A 250 1.18 13.22 3.60
N HIS A 251 1.05 13.99 2.52
CA HIS A 251 -0.24 14.16 1.84
C HIS A 251 -0.71 12.89 1.13
N THR A 252 0.19 11.96 0.83
CA THR A 252 -0.12 10.74 0.05
C THR A 252 0.03 9.46 0.87
N LEU A 253 1.02 9.41 1.76
CA LEU A 253 1.28 8.32 2.68
C LEU A 253 0.86 8.69 4.09
N ARG A 254 0.45 7.70 4.89
CA ARG A 254 0.17 7.91 6.31
C ARG A 254 1.45 8.30 7.06
N GLU A 255 1.30 9.06 8.14
CA GLU A 255 2.42 9.47 8.99
C GLU A 255 3.19 8.28 9.58
N SER A 256 2.48 7.17 9.83
CA SER A 256 3.02 5.91 10.33
C SER A 256 3.72 5.07 9.27
N SER A 257 3.69 5.47 7.99
CA SER A 257 4.32 4.70 6.92
C SER A 257 5.85 4.64 7.13
N PRO A 258 6.51 3.50 6.81
CA PRO A 258 7.95 3.37 7.00
C PRO A 258 8.77 4.46 6.30
N LEU A 259 8.30 4.92 5.14
CA LEU A 259 8.94 5.96 4.35
C LEU A 259 8.77 7.34 5.00
N CYS A 260 7.56 7.69 5.46
CA CYS A 260 7.33 8.91 6.23
C CYS A 260 8.17 8.94 7.49
N VAL A 261 8.23 7.83 8.23
CA VAL A 261 9.07 7.70 9.44
C VAL A 261 10.54 7.91 9.11
N THR A 262 11.04 7.33 8.02
CA THR A 262 12.43 7.49 7.57
C THR A 262 12.74 8.96 7.24
N VAL A 263 11.88 9.65 6.50
CA VAL A 263 12.07 11.08 6.17
C VAL A 263 11.95 11.96 7.42
N ASN A 264 11.00 11.66 8.31
CA ASN A 264 10.81 12.34 9.60
C ASN A 264 12.04 12.24 10.50
N GLU A 265 12.66 11.06 10.58
CA GLU A 265 13.89 10.82 11.32
C GLU A 265 15.01 11.75 10.85
N TYR A 266 15.17 11.92 9.53
CA TYR A 266 16.15 12.84 8.96
C TYR A 266 15.86 14.30 9.27
N VAL A 267 14.61 14.74 9.12
CA VAL A 267 14.26 16.12 9.48
C VAL A 267 14.59 16.39 10.96
N ARG A 268 14.34 15.42 11.85
CA ARG A 268 14.65 15.53 13.29
C ARG A 268 16.14 15.55 13.59
N THR A 269 16.94 14.67 12.97
CA THR A 269 18.41 14.68 13.17
C THR A 269 19.02 15.97 12.66
N HIS A 270 18.52 16.51 11.55
CA HIS A 270 18.97 17.79 11.01
C HIS A 270 18.56 19.01 11.82
N ALA A 271 17.36 18.99 12.42
CA ALA A 271 16.94 20.03 13.34
C ALA A 271 17.92 20.16 14.51
N LYS A 272 18.41 19.03 15.05
CA LYS A 272 19.41 19.03 16.13
C LYS A 272 20.77 19.56 15.67
N LEU A 273 21.22 19.21 14.46
CA LEU A 273 22.49 19.70 13.91
C LEU A 273 22.44 21.21 13.67
N THR A 274 21.37 21.72 13.05
CA THR A 274 21.17 23.16 12.82
C THR A 274 21.10 23.95 14.13
N GLN A 275 20.39 23.43 15.13
CA GLN A 275 20.39 23.99 16.48
C GLN A 275 21.79 24.00 17.09
N GLY A 276 22.56 22.92 16.96
CA GLY A 276 23.96 22.87 17.41
C GLY A 276 24.84 23.92 16.74
N PHE A 277 24.75 24.09 15.42
CA PHE A 277 25.52 25.08 14.65
C PHE A 277 25.10 26.52 14.91
N ILE A 278 23.85 26.79 15.30
CA ILE A 278 23.38 28.14 15.64
C ILE A 278 23.71 28.46 17.11
N ILE A 279 23.49 27.50 18.02
CA ILE A 279 23.61 27.72 19.46
C ILE A 279 25.07 27.76 19.91
N LEU A 280 25.97 26.91 19.39
CA LEU A 280 27.38 26.89 19.81
C LEU A 280 28.11 28.22 19.54
N PRO A 281 28.03 28.81 18.34
CA PRO A 281 28.69 30.09 18.05
C PRO A 281 28.09 31.23 18.87
N THR A 282 26.77 31.23 19.08
CA THR A 282 26.09 32.27 19.86
C THR A 282 26.48 32.21 21.34
N LEU A 283 26.61 31.00 21.91
CA LEU A 283 27.15 30.80 23.25
C LEU A 283 28.65 31.12 23.34
N LEU A 284 29.45 30.75 22.34
CA LEU A 284 30.88 31.08 22.31
C LEU A 284 31.14 32.58 22.14
N LEU A 285 30.33 33.31 21.35
CA LEU A 285 30.37 34.77 21.29
C LEU A 285 29.90 35.39 22.61
N SER A 286 28.83 34.88 23.21
CA SER A 286 28.35 35.36 24.52
C SER A 286 29.37 35.15 25.64
N MET A 287 30.15 34.06 25.60
CA MET A 287 31.21 33.81 26.58
C MET A 287 32.47 34.66 26.32
N ARG A 288 32.81 34.96 25.06
CA ARG A 288 33.91 35.87 24.71
C ARG A 288 33.60 37.35 24.99
N CYS A 289 32.34 37.77 24.98
CA CYS A 289 31.96 39.14 25.33
C CYS A 289 31.84 39.39 26.85
N ASN A 290 31.87 38.33 27.67
CA ASN A 290 31.81 38.40 29.13
C ASN A 290 33.18 38.16 29.83
N SER A 291 34.28 38.12 29.06
CA SER A 291 35.67 38.06 29.56
C SER A 291 36.41 39.31 29.14
#